data_AF-A0A1S8Y9W8-F1
#
_entry.id   AF-A0A1S8Y9W8-F1
#
_cell.length_a   1.000
_cell.length_b   1.000
_cell.length_c   1.000
_cell.angle_alpha   90.00
_cell.angle_beta   90.00
_cell.angle_gamma   90.00
#
_symmetry.space_group_name_H-M   'P 1'
#
loop_
_entity.id
_entity.type
_entity.pdbx_description
1 polymer ?
#
loop_
_entity_poly.entity_id
_entity_poly.type
_entity_poly.pdbx_seq_one_letter_code
_entity_poly.pdbx_strand_id
1 'polypeptide(L)' 'MRIVECHISQIKPGDTVEHEGQLRTVSKRNLGRTEFFGISLFGDNYRLGTIKVRKVIFPRWYQGVVVKS' A
#
# COMPACT_ATOMS: atom_id res chain seq x y z
N MET A 1 6.61 8.81 -11.06
CA MET A 1 6.33 8.25 -9.72
C MET A 1 5.37 9.21 -9.03
N ARG A 2 4.25 8.71 -8.50
CA ARG A 2 3.27 9.54 -7.79
C ARG A 2 2.94 8.87 -6.45
N ILE A 3 2.86 9.67 -5.40
CA ILE A 3 2.36 9.22 -4.09
C ILE A 3 0.88 9.55 -4.01
N VAL A 4 0.07 8.58 -3.61
CA VAL A 4 -1.37 8.71 -3.39
C VAL A 4 -1.68 8.26 -1.98
N GLU A 5 -2.39 9.09 -1.24
CA GLU A 5 -2.88 8.75 0.09
C GLU A 5 -4.18 7.96 -0.04
N CYS A 6 -4.22 6.76 0.49
CA CYS A 6 -5.37 5.88 0.41
C CYS A 6 -5.64 5.20 1.75
N HIS A 7 -6.83 4.64 1.89
CA HIS A 7 -7.18 3.87 3.07
C HIS A 7 -6.44 2.52 3.06
N ILE A 8 -6.06 2.00 4.24
CA ILE A 8 -5.34 0.73 4.39
C ILE A 8 -6.05 -0.45 3.70
N SER A 9 -7.39 -0.43 3.64
CA SER A 9 -8.17 -1.47 2.97
C SER A 9 -8.03 -1.50 1.44
N GLN A 10 -7.51 -0.43 0.83
CA GLN A 10 -7.28 -0.36 -0.62
C GLN A 10 -5.91 -0.91 -1.02
N ILE A 11 -5.04 -1.18 -0.04
CA ILE A 11 -3.72 -1.75 -0.26
C ILE A 11 -3.84 -3.24 -0.58
N LYS A 12 -3.19 -3.67 -1.66
CA LYS A 12 -3.17 -5.06 -2.09
C LYS A 12 -1.74 -5.60 -2.14
N PRO A 13 -1.55 -6.93 -2.08
CA PRO A 13 -0.26 -7.54 -2.36
C PRO A 13 0.27 -7.08 -3.73
N GLY A 14 1.52 -6.65 -3.80
CA GLY A 14 2.17 -6.09 -4.98
C GLY A 14 2.22 -4.56 -5.01
N ASP A 15 1.44 -3.87 -4.18
CA ASP A 15 1.55 -2.41 -4.05
C ASP A 15 2.82 -2.00 -3.32
N THR A 16 3.37 -0.83 -3.65
CA THR A 16 4.46 -0.23 -2.89
C THR A 16 3.93 0.89 -2.01
N VAL A 17 4.33 0.92 -0.75
CA VAL A 17 3.93 1.95 0.22
C VAL A 17 5.15 2.55 0.89
N GLU A 18 5.03 3.79 1.33
CA GLU A 18 5.99 4.40 2.25
C GLU A 18 5.58 4.01 3.68
N HIS A 19 6.44 3.24 4.35
CA HIS A 19 6.26 2.80 5.73
C HIS A 19 7.57 3.07 6.50
N GLU A 20 7.48 3.79 7.61
CA GLU A 20 8.65 4.21 8.42
C GLU A 20 9.74 4.95 7.63
N GLY A 21 9.34 5.79 6.66
CA GLY A 21 10.30 6.54 5.82
C GLY A 21 11.02 5.71 4.77
N GLN A 22 10.66 4.44 4.60
CA GLN A 22 11.21 3.56 3.57
C GLN A 22 10.11 3.10 2.60
N LEU A 23 10.47 2.94 1.33
CA LEU A 23 9.60 2.33 0.33
C LEU A 23 9.63 0.81 0.49
N ARG A 24 8.47 0.22 0.74
CA ARG A 24 8.32 -1.22 0.93
C ARG A 24 7.24 -1.77 0.01
N THR A 25 7.54 -2.88 -0.65
CA THR A 25 6.55 -3.63 -1.41
C THR A 25 5.74 -4.52 -0.48
N VAL A 26 4.42 -4.42 -0.57
CA VAL A 26 3.48 -5.16 0.25
C VAL A 26 3.38 -6.58 -0.28
N SER A 27 3.68 -7.56 0.57
CA SER A 27 3.44 -8.98 0.28
C SER A 27 2.20 -9.47 1.02
N LYS A 28 1.69 -10.65 0.65
CA LYS A 28 0.56 -11.27 1.36
C LYS A 28 0.84 -11.47 2.86
N ARG A 29 2.10 -11.70 3.26
CA ARG A 29 2.49 -11.86 4.67
C ARG A 29 2.49 -10.54 5.45
N ASN A 30 2.60 -9.41 4.75
CA ASN A 30 2.62 -8.08 5.36
C ASN A 30 1.20 -7.57 5.66
N LEU A 31 0.18 -8.18 5.05
CA LEU A 31 -1.22 -7.85 5.29
C LEU A 31 -1.81 -8.84 6.28
N GLY A 32 -2.10 -8.38 7.49
CA GLY A 32 -2.87 -9.13 8.46
C GLY A 32 -4.34 -8.74 8.43
N ARG A 33 -5.22 -9.65 8.84
CA ARG A 33 -6.62 -9.34 9.07
C ARG A 33 -7.07 -10.04 10.35
N THR A 34 -7.60 -9.26 11.29
CA THR A 34 -8.13 -9.74 12.56
C THR A 34 -9.58 -9.28 12.68
N GLU A 35 -10.46 -10.11 13.22
CA GLU A 35 -11.90 -9.79 13.34
C GLU A 35 -12.16 -8.55 14.23
N PHE A 36 -11.32 -8.33 15.24
CA PHE A 36 -11.43 -7.20 16.16
C PHE A 36 -10.78 -5.90 15.66
N PHE A 37 -9.62 -5.98 14.99
CA PHE A 37 -8.80 -4.80 14.63
C PHE A 37 -8.83 -4.45 13.14
N GLY A 38 -9.48 -5.26 12.31
CA GLY A 38 -9.55 -5.04 10.87
C GLY A 38 -8.26 -5.43 10.16
N ILE A 39 -7.84 -4.61 9.20
CA ILE A 39 -6.65 -4.86 8.37
C ILE A 39 -5.43 -4.25 9.03
N SER A 40 -4.34 -5.02 9.08
CA SER A 40 -3.02 -4.58 9.50
C SER A 40 -2.06 -4.60 8.31
N LEU A 41 -1.13 -3.65 8.28
CA LEU A 41 -0.09 -3.50 7.28
C LEU A 41 1.25 -3.40 8.01
N PHE A 42 2.13 -4.38 7.78
CA PHE A 42 3.39 -4.56 8.51
C PHE A 42 3.21 -4.65 10.04
N GLY A 43 2.06 -5.12 10.51
CA GLY A 43 1.73 -5.20 11.93
C GLY A 43 1.12 -3.92 12.52
N ASP A 44 1.03 -2.83 11.74
CA ASP A 44 0.33 -1.60 12.14
C ASP A 44 -1.08 -1.57 11.52
N ASN A 45 -2.09 -1.23 12.32
CA ASN A 45 -3.47 -1.07 11.86
C ASN A 45 -3.76 0.35 11.34
N TYR A 46 -2.76 1.24 11.32
CA TYR A 46 -2.88 2.64 10.89
C TYR A 46 -4.01 3.37 11.63
N ARG A 47 -4.08 3.18 12.96
CA ARG A 47 -5.20 3.64 13.83
C ARG A 47 -6.57 3.24 13.29
N LEU A 48 -6.76 1.94 13.03
CA LEU A 48 -7.99 1.37 12.44
C LEU A 48 -8.34 2.01 11.08
N GLY A 49 -7.32 2.34 10.28
CA GLY A 49 -7.48 3.00 8.98
C GLY A 49 -7.74 4.51 9.02
N THR A 50 -7.72 5.14 10.20
CA THR A 50 -7.83 6.61 10.33
C THR A 50 -6.63 7.32 9.71
N ILE A 51 -5.44 6.72 9.83
CA ILE A 51 -4.24 7.22 9.17
C ILE A 51 -4.23 6.72 7.73
N LYS A 52 -4.05 7.64 6.78
CA LYS A 52 -3.90 7.30 5.37
C LYS A 52 -2.55 6.66 5.10
N VAL A 53 -2.55 5.61 4.30
CA VAL A 53 -1.34 4.96 3.79
C VAL A 53 -0.88 5.71 2.54
N ARG A 54 0.41 6.04 2.48
CA ARG A 54 1.06 6.62 1.30
C ARG A 54 1.44 5.51 0.33
N LYS A 55 0.59 5.28 -0.68
CA LYS A 55 0.84 4.33 -1.76
C LYS A 55 1.64 4.99 -2.88
N VAL A 56 2.67 4.31 -3.35
CA VAL A 56 3.52 4.76 -4.46
C VAL A 56 3.09 4.07 -5.73
N ILE A 57 2.75 4.87 -6.74
CA ILE A 57 2.38 4.41 -8.07
C ILE A 57 3.55 4.67 -9.01
N PHE A 58 4.10 3.59 -9.55
CA PHE A 58 5.11 3.63 -10.60
C PHE A 58 4.46 3.65 -11.98
N PRO A 59 5.00 4.42 -12.94
CA PRO A 59 4.57 4.33 -14.32
C PRO A 59 4.87 2.93 -14.84
N ARG A 60 3.90 2.29 -15.48
CA ARG A 60 4.10 1.00 -16.11
C ARG A 60 4.50 1.24 -17.56
N TRP A 61 5.51 0.53 -18.04
CA TRP A 61 5.93 0.60 -19.43
C TRP A 61 5.47 -0.67 -20.14
N TYR A 62 4.82 -0.50 -21.29
CA TYR A 62 4.44 -1.61 -22.14
C TYR A 62 4.67 -1.22 -23.60
N GLN A 63 5.47 -2.02 -24.30
CA GLN A 63 5.81 -1.79 -25.72
C GLN A 63 6.29 -0.35 -26.03
N GLY A 64 7.09 0.24 -25.14
CA GLY A 64 7.65 1.58 -25.33
C GLY A 64 6.72 2.74 -24.97
N VAL A 65 5.50 2.47 -24.49
CA VAL A 65 4.54 3.49 -24.07
C VAL A 65 4.30 3.43 -22.56
N VAL A 66 4.15 4.60 -21.93
CA VAL A 66 3.75 4.72 -20.52
C VAL A 66 2.26 4.43 -20.39
N VAL A 67 1.93 3.32 -19.74
CA VAL A 67 0.56 2.94 -19.38
C VAL A 67 0.24 3.51 -18.01
N LYS A 68 -0.84 4.28 -17.90
CA LYS A 68 -1.38 4.73 -16.61
C LYS A 68 -2.19 3.57 -16.01
N SER A 69 -1.76 3.08 -14.84
CA SER A 69 -2.52 2.15 -14.00
C SER A 69 -3.67 2.84 -13.28
#